data_AF-A0A9E3RVJ3-F1
#
_entry.id   AF-A0A9E3RVJ3-F1
#
_cell.length_a   1.000
_cell.length_b   1.000
_cell.length_c   1.000
_cell.angle_alpha   90.00
_cell.angle_beta   90.00
_cell.angle_gamma   90.00
#
_symmetry.space_group_name_H-M   'P 1'
#
loop_
_entity.id
_entity.type
_entity.pdbx_description
1 polymer ?
#
loop_
_entity_poly.entity_id
_entity_poly.type
_entity_poly.pdbx_seq_one_letter_code
_entity_poly.pdbx_strand_id
1 'polypeptide(L)'
;MKFTMTKIAAAAALALASSGALAGLGDGSVSTGGVFNMYSQDGYDQSMVVGNGEFAINVDATIAGFVNQDAGTWGVASAAPFYGLQWTASNGQLITAAGDYVLNTATGAVSAAPLGAVGSDGMMHFSVGAGQAAGTIDFAWSVNTGIRVVNVWNINGDGSLTAASVPGMENGPFGGFNAAFNFSGANLITPVPEASTYGMMLAGLGLVGFAVRRRKLVA
;
A
#
# COMPACT_ATOMS: atom_id res chain seq x y z
N MET A 1 -4.46 -42.99 45.41
CA MET A 1 -3.56 -42.37 44.42
C MET A 1 -4.31 -41.23 43.73
N LYS A 2 -3.94 -39.97 43.97
CA LYS A 2 -4.51 -38.79 43.29
C LYS A 2 -3.42 -37.72 43.19
N PHE A 3 -2.75 -37.64 42.05
CA PHE A 3 -1.77 -36.60 41.73
C PHE A 3 -1.66 -36.38 40.21
N THR A 4 -2.63 -35.72 39.57
CA THR A 4 -2.43 -35.16 38.22
C THR A 4 -3.54 -34.18 37.81
N MET A 5 -3.63 -33.00 38.44
CA MET A 5 -4.50 -31.95 37.88
C MET A 5 -3.97 -30.50 37.96
N THR A 6 -2.82 -30.25 38.61
CA THR A 6 -2.37 -28.86 38.86
C THR A 6 -1.42 -28.30 37.79
N LYS A 7 -0.91 -29.10 36.84
CA LYS A 7 0.13 -28.63 35.90
C LYS A 7 -0.40 -28.05 34.57
N ILE A 8 -1.67 -28.25 34.22
CA ILE A 8 -2.20 -27.83 32.90
C ILE A 8 -2.66 -26.36 32.92
N ALA A 9 -3.07 -25.82 34.07
CA ALA A 9 -3.56 -24.44 34.15
C ALA A 9 -2.45 -23.38 33.95
N ALA A 10 -1.22 -23.67 34.36
CA ALA A 10 -0.10 -22.72 34.21
C ALA A 10 0.42 -22.60 32.76
N ALA A 11 0.29 -23.66 31.95
CA ALA A 11 0.70 -23.64 30.55
C ALA A 11 -0.29 -22.86 29.66
N ALA A 12 -1.58 -22.86 30.00
CA ALA A 12 -2.59 -22.11 29.27
C ALA A 12 -2.50 -20.59 29.53
N ALA A 13 -2.14 -20.18 30.76
CA ALA A 13 -2.00 -18.77 31.10
C ALA A 13 -0.76 -18.10 30.47
N LEU A 14 0.29 -18.87 30.14
CA LEU A 14 1.49 -18.33 29.47
C LEU A 14 1.35 -18.33 27.94
N ALA A 15 0.51 -19.21 27.36
CA ALA A 15 0.25 -19.28 25.92
C ALA A 15 -0.81 -18.26 25.44
N LEU A 16 -1.64 -17.72 26.33
CA LEU A 16 -2.62 -16.67 26.00
C LEU A 16 -2.05 -15.25 26.11
N ALA A 17 -0.79 -15.10 26.58
CA ALA A 17 -0.11 -13.81 26.63
C ALA A 17 0.74 -13.51 25.37
N SER A 18 0.90 -14.46 24.44
CA SER A 18 1.73 -14.29 23.23
C SER A 18 0.94 -13.98 21.95
N SER A 19 -0.37 -13.77 22.03
CA SER A 19 -1.18 -13.31 20.88
C SER A 19 -1.42 -11.81 20.87
N GLY A 20 -0.64 -11.04 21.63
CA GLY A 20 -0.33 -9.68 21.18
C GLY A 20 0.47 -9.87 19.91
N ALA A 21 -0.20 -9.85 18.75
CA ALA A 21 0.47 -9.64 17.49
C ALA A 21 1.44 -8.49 17.74
N LEU A 22 2.75 -8.77 17.67
CA LEU A 22 3.68 -7.70 17.39
C LEU A 22 3.14 -7.11 16.10
N ALA A 23 2.47 -5.96 16.18
CA ALA A 23 2.27 -5.14 15.00
C ALA A 23 3.67 -5.04 14.40
N GLY A 24 3.85 -5.59 13.20
CA GLY A 24 5.11 -5.47 12.49
C GLY A 24 5.47 -3.99 12.47
N LEU A 25 6.76 -3.67 12.49
CA LEU A 25 7.17 -2.28 12.29
C LEU A 25 6.54 -1.83 10.94
N GLY A 26 5.62 -0.87 11.01
CA GLY A 26 4.88 -0.36 9.86
C GLY A 26 3.55 -1.05 9.55
N ASP A 27 2.91 -1.67 10.54
CA ASP A 27 1.46 -1.92 10.51
C ASP A 27 0.75 -0.76 11.20
N GLY A 28 0.21 0.16 10.41
CA GLY A 28 -0.40 1.39 10.91
C GLY A 28 -1.85 1.57 10.49
N SER A 29 -2.55 2.46 11.19
CA SER A 29 -3.90 2.88 10.83
C SER A 29 -4.04 4.39 10.93
N VAL A 30 -4.93 4.93 10.11
CA VAL A 30 -5.32 6.34 10.10
C VAL A 30 -6.78 6.41 10.48
N SER A 31 -7.07 6.97 11.64
CA SER A 31 -8.44 7.33 12.02
C SER A 31 -8.85 8.73 11.52
N THR A 32 -7.87 9.59 11.22
CA THR A 32 -8.06 10.97 10.72
C THR A 32 -6.91 11.38 9.80
N GLY A 33 -7.20 12.07 8.69
CA GLY A 33 -6.18 12.57 7.75
C GLY A 33 -6.01 11.73 6.48
N GLY A 34 -6.94 10.81 6.21
CA GLY A 34 -7.09 10.25 4.89
C GLY A 34 -7.87 11.18 3.96
N VAL A 35 -7.56 11.15 2.67
CA VAL A 35 -8.29 11.89 1.64
C VAL A 35 -8.62 10.97 0.48
N PHE A 36 -9.90 10.90 0.11
CA PHE A 36 -10.37 10.31 -1.14
C PHE A 36 -10.66 11.42 -2.16
N ASN A 37 -9.93 11.41 -3.27
CA ASN A 37 -10.19 12.27 -4.42
C ASN A 37 -10.76 11.42 -5.55
N MET A 38 -11.89 11.86 -6.13
CA MET A 38 -12.30 11.37 -7.43
C MET A 38 -11.79 12.33 -8.50
N TYR A 39 -11.11 11.79 -9.50
CA TYR A 39 -10.65 12.52 -10.67
C TYR A 39 -11.52 12.20 -11.88
N SER A 40 -11.70 13.17 -12.78
CA SER A 40 -12.24 12.94 -14.13
C SER A 40 -11.11 12.99 -15.17
N GLN A 41 -11.18 12.14 -16.19
CA GLN A 41 -10.29 12.04 -17.36
C GLN A 41 -8.86 11.53 -17.09
N ASP A 42 -8.63 10.85 -15.98
CA ASP A 42 -7.30 10.37 -15.58
C ASP A 42 -7.12 8.84 -15.76
N GLY A 43 -5.95 8.29 -15.39
CA GLY A 43 -5.76 6.88 -15.00
C GLY A 43 -5.35 5.86 -16.06
N TYR A 44 -5.13 4.62 -15.59
CA TYR A 44 -4.57 3.50 -16.38
C TYR A 44 -5.55 2.87 -17.39
N ASP A 45 -6.84 3.24 -17.35
CA ASP A 45 -7.92 2.70 -18.20
C ASP A 45 -8.26 3.59 -19.40
N GLN A 46 -7.26 4.17 -20.09
CA GLN A 46 -7.56 4.95 -21.30
C GLN A 46 -6.73 4.55 -22.52
N SER A 47 -7.44 3.91 -23.46
CA SER A 47 -7.16 3.90 -24.90
C SER A 47 -7.20 5.32 -25.52
N MET A 48 -7.33 6.40 -24.74
CA MET A 48 -7.20 7.77 -25.20
C MET A 48 -6.22 8.54 -24.32
N VAL A 49 -5.12 8.97 -24.94
CA VAL A 49 -4.28 10.05 -24.41
C VAL A 49 -5.14 11.31 -24.29
N VAL A 50 -5.39 11.80 -23.07
CA VAL A 50 -5.87 13.18 -22.86
C VAL A 50 -5.12 13.79 -21.68
N GLY A 51 -4.64 15.02 -21.88
CA GLY A 51 -3.56 15.62 -21.10
C GLY A 51 -3.97 16.27 -19.77
N ASN A 52 -2.97 16.36 -18.89
CA ASN A 52 -2.73 17.32 -17.80
C ASN A 52 -3.89 18.21 -17.35
N GLY A 53 -5.02 17.61 -16.96
CA GLY A 53 -6.21 18.29 -16.47
C GLY A 53 -6.68 17.67 -15.17
N GLU A 54 -5.79 17.62 -14.18
CA GLU A 54 -6.04 17.07 -12.85
C GLU A 54 -7.12 17.91 -12.12
N PHE A 55 -8.38 17.52 -12.23
CA PHE A 55 -9.47 18.15 -11.48
C PHE A 55 -10.12 17.11 -10.57
N ALA A 56 -9.85 17.23 -9.27
CA ALA A 56 -10.62 16.54 -8.26
C ALA A 56 -12.05 17.08 -8.30
N ILE A 57 -12.99 16.27 -8.77
CA ILE A 57 -14.41 16.64 -8.88
C ILE A 57 -15.16 16.47 -7.56
N ASN A 58 -14.55 15.74 -6.62
CA ASN A 58 -15.06 15.51 -5.28
C ASN A 58 -13.90 15.12 -4.36
N VAL A 59 -13.98 15.55 -3.11
CA VAL A 59 -12.98 15.29 -2.08
C VAL A 59 -13.70 14.87 -0.80
N ASP A 60 -13.40 13.68 -0.32
CA ASP A 60 -13.74 13.22 1.02
C ASP A 60 -12.48 13.19 1.87
N ALA A 61 -12.31 14.22 2.71
CA ALA A 61 -11.16 14.36 3.62
C ALA A 61 -11.34 13.64 4.97
N THR A 62 -12.33 12.75 5.07
CA THR A 62 -12.70 12.06 6.32
C THR A 62 -12.44 10.56 6.29
N ILE A 63 -11.81 10.05 5.23
CA ILE A 63 -11.55 8.61 5.14
C ILE A 63 -10.59 8.17 6.25
N ALA A 64 -10.92 7.01 6.82
CA ALA A 64 -10.03 6.23 7.66
C ALA A 64 -9.43 5.09 6.82
N GLY A 65 -8.32 4.53 7.27
CA GLY A 65 -7.70 3.40 6.60
C GLY A 65 -6.64 2.69 7.42
N PHE A 66 -6.10 1.62 6.87
CA PHE A 66 -5.02 0.86 7.48
C PHE A 66 -4.09 0.29 6.42
N VAL A 67 -2.88 -0.03 6.86
CA VAL A 67 -1.87 -0.78 6.11
C VAL A 67 -1.36 -1.88 7.04
N ASN A 68 -1.31 -3.11 6.53
CA ASN A 68 -0.70 -4.24 7.20
C ASN A 68 0.29 -4.89 6.23
N GLN A 69 1.58 -4.63 6.45
CA GLN A 69 2.65 -5.08 5.58
C GLN A 69 2.90 -6.58 5.72
N ASP A 70 2.75 -7.12 6.92
CA ASP A 70 2.95 -8.54 7.19
C ASP A 70 1.91 -9.40 6.46
N ALA A 71 0.66 -8.93 6.41
CA ALA A 71 -0.43 -9.57 5.69
C ALA A 71 -0.46 -9.21 4.20
N GLY A 72 0.28 -8.18 3.76
CA GLY A 72 0.20 -7.65 2.41
C GLY A 72 -1.18 -7.09 2.08
N THR A 73 -1.81 -6.40 3.04
CA THR A 73 -3.17 -5.86 2.89
C THR A 73 -3.25 -4.38 3.27
N TRP A 74 -4.25 -3.71 2.75
CA TRP A 74 -4.62 -2.35 3.13
C TRP A 74 -6.12 -2.16 3.03
N GLY A 75 -6.65 -1.06 3.55
CA GLY A 75 -8.06 -0.75 3.40
C GLY A 75 -8.39 0.71 3.66
N VAL A 76 -9.55 1.11 3.16
CA VAL A 76 -10.16 2.43 3.36
C VAL A 76 -11.62 2.29 3.72
N ALA A 77 -12.11 3.23 4.52
CA ALA A 77 -13.52 3.37 4.82
C ALA A 77 -13.86 4.84 5.06
N SER A 78 -15.09 5.22 4.78
CA SER A 78 -15.64 6.52 5.15
C SER A 78 -17.10 6.37 5.55
N ALA A 79 -17.53 7.23 6.47
CA ALA A 79 -18.95 7.42 6.74
C ALA A 79 -19.56 8.50 5.84
N ALA A 80 -18.73 9.31 5.17
CA ALA A 80 -19.17 10.37 4.29
C ALA A 80 -19.60 9.78 2.93
N PRO A 81 -20.82 10.11 2.47
CA PRO A 81 -21.30 9.62 1.19
C PRO A 81 -20.55 10.30 0.03
N PHE A 82 -20.32 9.53 -1.03
CA PHE A 82 -19.83 10.02 -2.31
C PHE A 82 -21.03 10.26 -3.24
N TYR A 83 -21.21 11.49 -3.71
CA TYR A 83 -22.41 11.93 -4.46
C TYR A 83 -23.75 11.51 -3.81
N GLY A 84 -23.82 11.61 -2.48
CA GLY A 84 -25.05 11.30 -1.72
C GLY A 84 -25.31 9.80 -1.50
N LEU A 85 -24.44 8.91 -1.97
CA LEU A 85 -24.53 7.47 -1.75
C LEU A 85 -23.33 6.95 -0.98
N GLN A 86 -23.55 5.93 -0.14
CA GLN A 86 -22.46 5.27 0.57
C GLN A 86 -21.61 4.45 -0.42
N TRP A 87 -20.32 4.35 -0.09
CA TRP A 87 -19.36 3.49 -0.79
C TRP A 87 -18.68 2.56 0.21
N THR A 88 -18.17 1.45 -0.29
CA THR A 88 -17.39 0.50 0.50
C THR A 88 -16.15 0.09 -0.28
N ALA A 89 -15.10 -0.30 0.45
CA ALA A 89 -13.91 -0.88 -0.14
C ALA A 89 -13.58 -2.22 0.52
N SER A 90 -13.04 -3.17 -0.24
CA SER A 90 -12.73 -4.52 0.22
C SER A 90 -11.60 -5.16 -0.58
N ASN A 91 -11.09 -6.30 -0.12
CA ASN A 91 -10.05 -7.09 -0.81
C ASN A 91 -8.77 -6.29 -1.15
N GLY A 92 -8.37 -5.37 -0.27
CA GLY A 92 -7.19 -4.54 -0.51
C GLY A 92 -5.90 -5.35 -0.46
N GLN A 93 -5.13 -5.34 -1.54
CA GLN A 93 -3.80 -5.96 -1.62
C GLN A 93 -2.73 -4.88 -1.63
N LEU A 94 -1.71 -5.05 -0.79
CA LEU A 94 -0.57 -4.14 -0.68
C LEU A 94 0.65 -4.73 -1.39
N ILE A 95 1.34 -3.88 -2.14
CA ILE A 95 2.54 -4.23 -2.92
C ILE A 95 3.65 -3.26 -2.50
N THR A 96 4.68 -3.78 -1.84
CA THR A 96 5.81 -2.98 -1.33
C THR A 96 7.11 -3.25 -2.08
N ALA A 97 7.14 -4.29 -2.91
CA ALA A 97 8.27 -4.59 -3.76
C ALA A 97 8.26 -3.66 -5.00
N ALA A 98 9.43 -3.12 -5.33
CA ALA A 98 9.60 -2.37 -6.56
C ALA A 98 9.53 -3.32 -7.77
N GLY A 99 8.90 -2.86 -8.85
CA GLY A 99 8.72 -3.63 -10.07
C GLY A 99 7.55 -3.15 -10.91
N ASP A 100 7.35 -3.85 -12.03
CA ASP A 100 6.23 -3.62 -12.94
C ASP A 100 5.18 -4.72 -12.75
N TYR A 101 3.93 -4.29 -12.66
CA TYR A 101 2.79 -5.13 -12.30
C TYR A 101 1.64 -4.93 -13.26
N VAL A 102 0.78 -5.95 -13.31
CA VAL A 102 -0.53 -5.89 -13.96
C VAL A 102 -1.60 -6.38 -13.00
N LEU A 103 -2.69 -5.65 -12.91
CA LEU A 103 -3.93 -6.07 -12.27
C LEU A 103 -4.89 -6.58 -13.34
N ASN A 104 -5.25 -7.86 -13.28
CA ASN A 104 -6.33 -8.41 -14.07
C ASN A 104 -7.66 -8.02 -13.42
N THR A 105 -8.42 -7.15 -14.05
CA THR A 105 -9.58 -6.52 -13.42
C THR A 105 -10.79 -7.44 -13.32
N ALA A 106 -10.90 -8.42 -14.22
CA ALA A 106 -11.92 -9.48 -14.17
C ALA A 106 -11.75 -10.37 -12.93
N THR A 107 -10.51 -10.72 -12.58
CA THR A 107 -10.20 -11.66 -11.48
C THR A 107 -9.76 -10.99 -10.19
N GLY A 108 -9.31 -9.74 -10.25
CA GLY A 108 -8.66 -9.04 -9.14
C GLY A 108 -7.21 -9.48 -8.88
N ALA A 109 -6.65 -10.36 -9.71
CA ALA A 109 -5.30 -10.88 -9.49
C ALA A 109 -4.22 -9.89 -9.93
N VAL A 110 -3.23 -9.66 -9.07
CA VAL A 110 -2.01 -8.92 -9.40
C VAL A 110 -0.88 -9.90 -9.72
N SER A 111 -0.16 -9.65 -10.80
CA SER A 111 1.05 -10.39 -11.16
C SER A 111 2.15 -9.45 -11.67
N ALA A 112 3.40 -9.89 -11.58
CA ALA A 112 4.53 -9.16 -12.18
C ALA A 112 4.44 -9.26 -13.71
N ALA A 113 4.55 -8.12 -14.40
CA ALA A 113 4.49 -8.04 -15.86
C ALA A 113 5.31 -6.85 -16.37
N PRO A 114 6.13 -7.01 -17.43
CA PRO A 114 6.89 -5.89 -17.99
C PRO A 114 5.98 -4.75 -18.46
N LEU A 115 6.42 -3.50 -18.28
CA LEU A 115 5.80 -2.35 -18.95
C LEU A 115 5.86 -2.51 -20.48
N GLY A 116 4.72 -2.38 -21.16
CA GLY A 116 4.65 -2.38 -22.62
C GLY A 116 3.73 -3.43 -23.25
N ALA A 117 3.14 -4.33 -22.46
CA ALA A 117 1.89 -4.93 -22.89
C ALA A 117 0.84 -3.82 -22.90
N VAL A 118 0.28 -3.52 -24.08
CA VAL A 118 -0.83 -2.57 -24.19
C VAL A 118 -1.93 -3.10 -23.28
N GLY A 119 -2.42 -2.27 -22.34
CA GLY A 119 -3.58 -2.63 -21.54
C GLY A 119 -4.69 -3.07 -22.48
N SER A 120 -4.98 -4.36 -22.48
CA SER A 120 -6.26 -4.82 -22.98
C SER A 120 -7.29 -4.37 -21.98
N ASP A 121 -8.49 -4.03 -22.43
CA ASP A 121 -9.67 -4.02 -21.57
C ASP A 121 -9.64 -5.28 -20.69
N GLY A 122 -9.73 -5.11 -19.38
CA GLY A 122 -9.49 -6.18 -18.41
C GLY A 122 -8.11 -6.19 -17.69
N MET A 123 -7.15 -5.32 -18.05
CA MET A 123 -5.77 -5.36 -17.53
C MET A 123 -5.19 -3.95 -17.28
N MET A 124 -4.96 -3.61 -16.01
CA MET A 124 -4.31 -2.35 -15.60
C MET A 124 -2.83 -2.54 -15.28
N HIS A 125 -1.94 -1.95 -16.09
CA HIS A 125 -0.49 -1.96 -15.86
C HIS A 125 -0.04 -0.78 -14.99
N PHE A 126 0.84 -1.04 -14.02
CA PHE A 126 1.39 -0.01 -13.13
C PHE A 126 2.80 -0.40 -12.65
N SER A 127 3.55 0.59 -12.18
CA SER A 127 4.91 0.39 -11.67
C SER A 127 5.04 0.90 -10.24
N VAL A 128 5.83 0.19 -9.46
CA VAL A 128 6.24 0.58 -8.11
C VAL A 128 7.73 0.87 -8.12
N GLY A 129 8.09 2.12 -7.89
CA GLY A 129 9.48 2.56 -7.79
C GLY A 129 10.12 2.26 -6.45
N ALA A 130 11.40 2.61 -6.32
CA ALA A 130 12.07 2.62 -5.02
C ALA A 130 11.43 3.69 -4.11
N GLY A 131 11.21 3.37 -2.83
CA GLY A 131 10.53 4.26 -1.89
C GLY A 131 9.04 4.44 -2.17
N GLN A 132 8.44 3.55 -2.96
CA GLN A 132 7.01 3.56 -3.26
C GLN A 132 6.36 2.26 -2.80
N ALA A 133 5.04 2.34 -2.63
CA ALA A 133 4.17 1.18 -2.47
C ALA A 133 2.95 1.35 -3.37
N ALA A 134 2.31 0.25 -3.75
CA ALA A 134 1.03 0.27 -4.42
C ALA A 134 -0.03 -0.48 -3.62
N GLY A 135 -1.28 -0.11 -3.85
CA GLY A 135 -2.45 -0.78 -3.32
C GLY A 135 -3.45 -1.03 -4.44
N THR A 136 -3.95 -2.26 -4.53
CA THR A 136 -5.15 -2.57 -5.32
C THR A 136 -6.32 -2.80 -4.38
N ILE A 137 -7.52 -2.41 -4.76
CA ILE A 137 -8.71 -2.59 -3.91
C ILE A 137 -9.98 -2.69 -4.73
N ASP A 138 -10.98 -3.39 -4.17
CA ASP A 138 -12.32 -3.47 -4.72
C ASP A 138 -13.16 -2.35 -4.15
N PHE A 139 -13.52 -1.41 -4.99
CA PHE A 139 -14.43 -0.33 -4.68
C PHE A 139 -15.86 -0.73 -5.07
N ALA A 140 -16.82 -0.34 -4.24
CA ALA A 140 -18.23 -0.48 -4.54
C ALA A 140 -18.95 0.82 -4.22
N TRP A 141 -19.80 1.25 -5.14
CA TRP A 141 -20.57 2.47 -5.01
C TRP A 141 -21.92 2.33 -5.74
N SER A 142 -22.99 2.72 -5.04
CA SER A 142 -24.36 2.47 -5.52
C SER A 142 -24.60 0.98 -5.79
N VAL A 143 -25.10 0.63 -6.97
CA VAL A 143 -25.35 -0.75 -7.41
C VAL A 143 -24.13 -1.44 -8.03
N ASN A 144 -23.01 -0.72 -8.17
CA ASN A 144 -21.82 -1.22 -8.85
C ASN A 144 -20.83 -1.74 -7.82
N THR A 145 -20.39 -2.98 -8.01
CA THR A 145 -19.47 -3.69 -7.11
C THR A 145 -18.30 -4.25 -7.91
N GLY A 146 -17.15 -4.45 -7.25
CA GLY A 146 -15.97 -5.01 -7.92
C GLY A 146 -15.29 -4.03 -8.86
N ILE A 147 -15.51 -2.72 -8.66
CA ILE A 147 -14.78 -1.67 -9.35
C ILE A 147 -13.32 -1.78 -8.91
N ARG A 148 -12.40 -1.94 -9.84
CA ARG A 148 -11.00 -2.20 -9.52
C ARG A 148 -10.24 -0.89 -9.47
N VAL A 149 -9.57 -0.62 -8.36
CA VAL A 149 -8.77 0.59 -8.18
C VAL A 149 -7.31 0.22 -7.94
N VAL A 150 -6.40 0.98 -8.53
CA VAL A 150 -4.97 0.93 -8.29
C VAL A 150 -4.48 2.30 -7.83
N ASN A 151 -3.78 2.33 -6.71
CA ASN A 151 -3.07 3.51 -6.21
C ASN A 151 -1.58 3.19 -6.10
N VAL A 152 -0.74 4.13 -6.50
CA VAL A 152 0.70 4.09 -6.22
C VAL A 152 1.04 5.30 -5.36
N TRP A 153 1.77 5.06 -4.28
CA TRP A 153 2.13 6.06 -3.28
C TRP A 153 3.64 6.21 -3.15
N ASN A 154 4.08 7.43 -2.94
CA ASN A 154 5.37 7.72 -2.34
C ASN A 154 5.26 7.45 -0.84
N ILE A 155 6.27 6.76 -0.31
CA ILE A 155 6.44 6.54 1.13
C ILE A 155 7.26 7.70 1.69
N ASN A 156 6.64 8.52 2.53
CA ASN A 156 7.33 9.63 3.18
C ASN A 156 8.25 9.13 4.31
N GLY A 157 9.19 9.96 4.73
CA GLY A 157 10.15 9.59 5.79
C GLY A 157 9.53 9.29 7.16
N ASP A 158 8.28 9.71 7.38
CA ASP A 158 7.48 9.40 8.56
C ASP A 158 6.56 8.18 8.37
N GLY A 159 6.59 7.53 7.21
CA GLY A 159 5.72 6.39 6.88
C GLY A 159 4.32 6.77 6.41
N SER A 160 4.02 8.05 6.17
CA SER A 160 2.77 8.47 5.51
C SER A 160 2.79 8.19 3.99
N LEU A 161 1.61 8.17 3.36
CA LEU A 161 1.42 7.78 1.96
C LEU A 161 0.77 8.91 1.15
N THR A 162 1.48 9.38 0.14
CA THR A 162 1.01 10.42 -0.80
C THR A 162 1.07 9.91 -2.22
N ALA A 163 0.15 10.34 -3.10
CA ALA A 163 0.13 9.90 -4.50
C ALA A 163 1.49 10.05 -5.20
N ALA A 164 1.96 8.97 -5.82
CA ALA A 164 3.15 8.92 -6.67
C ALA A 164 2.83 9.02 -8.15
N SER A 165 1.71 8.43 -8.55
CA SER A 165 1.19 8.46 -9.90
C SER A 165 -0.31 8.70 -9.88
N VAL A 166 -0.84 9.01 -11.06
CA VAL A 166 -2.29 9.07 -11.28
C VAL A 166 -2.88 7.68 -11.02
N PRO A 167 -3.90 7.56 -10.16
CA PRO A 167 -4.52 6.27 -9.86
C PRO A 167 -5.27 5.71 -11.07
N GLY A 168 -5.41 4.39 -11.13
CA GLY A 168 -6.26 3.72 -12.11
C GLY A 168 -7.57 3.25 -11.49
N MET A 169 -8.64 3.30 -12.28
CA MET A 169 -9.91 2.66 -11.96
C MET A 169 -10.52 2.04 -13.21
N GLU A 170 -11.00 0.80 -13.11
CA GLU A 170 -11.68 0.09 -14.20
C GLU A 170 -13.00 -0.53 -13.69
N ASN A 171 -13.95 -0.78 -14.59
CA ASN A 171 -15.27 -1.36 -14.31
C ASN A 171 -16.20 -0.49 -13.44
N GLY A 172 -15.89 0.80 -13.32
CA GLY A 172 -16.75 1.78 -12.66
C GLY A 172 -17.97 2.15 -13.51
N PRO A 173 -19.09 2.60 -12.90
CA PRO A 173 -20.24 3.12 -13.65
C PRO A 173 -19.93 4.38 -14.46
N PHE A 174 -18.74 4.96 -14.26
CA PHE A 174 -18.29 6.16 -14.91
C PHE A 174 -16.97 5.89 -15.63
N GLY A 175 -17.04 5.67 -16.95
CA GLY A 175 -15.85 5.64 -17.79
C GLY A 175 -15.11 6.98 -17.71
N GLY A 176 -13.78 6.93 -17.58
CA GLY A 176 -12.94 8.12 -17.47
C GLY A 176 -12.97 8.79 -16.09
N PHE A 177 -13.18 8.05 -15.01
CA PHE A 177 -12.99 8.56 -13.64
C PHE A 177 -12.00 7.69 -12.87
N ASN A 178 -11.33 8.23 -11.85
CA ASN A 178 -10.38 7.47 -11.04
C ASN A 178 -10.44 7.83 -9.57
N ALA A 179 -10.22 6.81 -8.74
CA ALA A 179 -10.25 6.93 -7.30
C ALA A 179 -8.83 7.00 -6.71
N ALA A 180 -8.53 8.09 -6.01
CA ALA A 180 -7.26 8.29 -5.32
C ALA A 180 -7.48 8.29 -3.82
N PHE A 181 -6.83 7.38 -3.10
CA PHE A 181 -6.83 7.36 -1.64
C PHE A 181 -5.45 7.79 -1.15
N ASN A 182 -5.37 8.81 -0.31
CA ASN A 182 -4.12 9.31 0.27
C ASN A 182 -4.20 9.28 1.78
N PHE A 183 -3.07 9.11 2.47
CA PHE A 183 -3.03 9.00 3.93
C PHE A 183 -1.90 9.84 4.51
N SER A 184 -2.26 10.89 5.26
CA SER A 184 -1.28 11.76 5.91
C SER A 184 -0.85 11.31 7.32
N GLY A 185 -1.37 10.17 7.80
CA GLY A 185 -0.95 9.62 9.09
C GLY A 185 0.46 9.04 9.04
N ALA A 186 1.25 9.29 10.08
CA ALA A 186 2.59 8.72 10.22
C ALA A 186 2.53 7.23 10.62
N ASN A 187 3.63 6.51 10.37
CA ASN A 187 3.84 5.10 10.69
C ASN A 187 2.85 4.13 10.04
N LEU A 188 2.28 4.48 8.87
CA LEU A 188 1.41 3.57 8.13
C LEU A 188 2.18 2.42 7.52
N ILE A 189 3.34 2.76 6.96
CA ILE A 189 4.26 1.83 6.35
C ILE A 189 5.65 2.13 6.91
N THR A 190 6.52 1.13 7.00
CA THR A 190 7.92 1.38 7.34
C THR A 190 8.64 1.92 6.12
N PRO A 191 9.24 3.13 6.20
CA PRO A 191 10.13 3.59 5.16
C PRO A 191 11.33 2.63 5.07
N VAL A 192 11.49 1.97 3.94
CA VAL A 192 12.68 1.15 3.68
C VAL A 192 13.79 2.10 3.20
N PRO A 193 14.93 2.19 3.92
CA PRO A 193 16.06 2.98 3.45
C PRO A 193 16.51 2.49 2.07
N GLU A 194 16.80 3.42 1.17
CA GLU A 194 17.22 3.08 -0.19
C GLU A 194 18.45 2.16 -0.20
N ALA A 195 18.57 1.31 -1.22
CA ALA A 195 19.72 0.42 -1.38
C ALA A 195 21.07 1.16 -1.38
N SER A 196 21.08 2.41 -1.84
CA SER A 196 22.23 3.33 -1.77
C SER A 196 22.65 3.64 -0.32
N THR A 197 21.69 3.77 0.60
CA THR A 197 21.93 4.02 2.03
C THR A 197 22.59 2.82 2.69
N TYR A 198 22.11 1.60 2.40
CA TYR A 198 22.76 0.38 2.84
C TYR A 198 24.15 0.20 2.20
N GLY A 199 24.27 0.51 0.91
CA GLY A 199 25.54 0.49 0.19
C GLY A 199 26.59 1.42 0.81
N MET A 200 26.20 2.64 1.20
CA MET A 200 27.07 3.61 1.85
C MET A 200 27.46 3.18 3.28
N MET A 201 26.54 2.59 4.03
CA MET A 201 26.84 2.06 5.36
C MET A 201 27.83 0.88 5.29
N LEU A 202 27.63 -0.02 4.33
CA LEU A 202 28.54 -1.14 4.08
C LEU A 202 29.90 -0.67 3.56
N ALA A 203 29.93 0.31 2.66
CA ALA A 203 31.15 0.93 2.18
C ALA A 203 31.91 1.62 3.33
N GLY A 204 31.20 2.31 4.21
CA GLY A 204 31.75 2.92 5.43
C GLY A 204 32.36 1.88 6.36
N LEU A 205 31.67 0.77 6.61
CA LEU A 205 32.19 -0.36 7.40
C LEU A 205 33.42 -1.00 6.73
N GLY A 206 33.43 -1.11 5.40
CA GLY A 206 34.59 -1.56 4.63
C GLY A 206 35.81 -0.64 4.79
N LEU A 207 35.60 0.68 4.76
CA LEU A 207 36.66 1.67 4.98
C LEU A 207 37.22 1.60 6.40
N VAL A 208 36.35 1.48 7.42
CA VAL A 208 36.77 1.33 8.82
C VAL A 208 37.57 0.03 9.01
N GLY A 209 37.10 -1.09 8.45
CA GLY A 209 37.83 -2.36 8.48
C GLY A 209 39.21 -2.26 7.83
N PHE A 210 39.32 -1.55 6.70
CA PHE A 210 40.59 -1.29 6.03
C PHE A 210 41.54 -0.41 6.87
N ALA A 211 41.03 0.66 7.47
CA ALA A 211 41.82 1.55 8.33
C ALA A 211 42.36 0.84 9.58
N VAL A 212 41.53 0.01 10.23
CA VAL A 212 41.94 -0.83 11.37
C VAL A 212 43.01 -1.84 10.97
N ARG A 213 42.86 -2.50 9.80
CA ARG A 213 43.87 -3.42 9.27
C ARG A 213 45.21 -2.73 9.02
N ARG A 214 45.20 -1.51 8.47
CA ARG A 214 46.45 -0.75 8.24
C ARG A 214 47.15 -0.40 9.55
N ARG A 215 46.41 -0.02 10.60
CA ARG A 215 47.01 0.26 11.92
C ARG A 215 47.69 -0.97 12.52
N LYS A 216 47.10 -2.16 12.38
CA LYS A 216 47.67 -3.41 12.91
C LYS A 216 48.95 -3.88 12.19
N LEU A 217 49.22 -3.39 10.97
CA LEU A 217 50.43 -3.74 10.23
C LEU A 217 51.60 -2.78 10.48
N VAL A 218 51.37 -1.66 11.17
CA VAL A 218 52.37 -0.61 11.44
C VAL A 218 52.73 -0.54 12.94
N ALA A 219 52.03 -1.30 13.79
CA ALA A 219 52.35 -1.55 15.20
C ALA A 219 52.89 -2.97 15.37
#